data_AF-A0A4Q6AUZ7-F1
#
_entry.id   AF-A0A4Q6AUZ7-F1
#
_cell.length_a   1.000
_cell.length_b   1.000
_cell.length_c   1.000
_cell.angle_alpha   90.00
_cell.angle_beta   90.00
_cell.angle_gamma   90.00
#
_symmetry.space_group_name_H-M   'P 1'
#
loop_
_entity.id
_entity.type
_entity.pdbx_description
1 polymer ?
#
loop_
_entity_poly.entity_id
_entity_poly.type
_entity_poly.pdbx_seq_one_letter_code
_entity_poly.pdbx_strand_id
1 'polypeptide(L)'
;MQLKGLIRFFTVLLIIYSIYELSFTWVVRGHEKKMEAKAQQFVSQNYANADSATKEQVYKDRLRRLLDSTKDETVHFGITGPVSYQKAKGEELNLGLDLQGGINVTLEVELSGLLRSMANNSKDPNFLKALDAANQRKANSSADFVTLFVEEYKKASNGAPLAPLFSAASAGRLSPKDEDTKVISVIREEANAA
;
A
#
# COMPACT_ATOMS: atom_id res chain seq x y z
N MET A 1 -11.33 14.06 48.73
CA MET A 1 -11.57 14.92 47.55
C MET A 1 -10.29 15.28 46.77
N GLN A 2 -9.08 15.02 47.29
CA GLN A 2 -7.80 15.36 46.63
C GLN A 2 -7.51 14.57 45.33
N LEU A 3 -7.85 13.26 45.29
CA LEU A 3 -7.69 12.46 44.06
C LEU A 3 -8.50 12.99 42.87
N LYS A 4 -9.66 13.64 43.11
CA LYS A 4 -10.48 14.22 42.03
C LYS A 4 -9.81 15.43 41.38
N GLY A 5 -8.98 16.17 42.12
CA GLY A 5 -8.19 17.29 41.59
C GLY A 5 -7.05 16.81 40.70
N LEU A 6 -6.35 15.74 41.12
CA LEU A 6 -5.25 15.15 40.36
C LEU A 6 -5.72 14.55 39.02
N ILE A 7 -6.85 13.84 39.03
CA ILE A 7 -7.44 13.29 37.79
C ILE A 7 -7.79 14.40 36.81
N ARG A 8 -8.45 15.48 37.27
CA ARG A 8 -8.79 16.63 36.42
C ARG A 8 -7.56 17.31 35.81
N PHE A 9 -6.47 17.42 36.56
CA PHE A 9 -5.20 17.96 36.05
C PHE A 9 -4.64 17.13 34.90
N PHE A 10 -4.53 15.80 35.08
CA PHE A 10 -4.05 14.91 34.01
C PHE A 10 -4.97 14.88 32.80
N THR A 11 -6.31 14.95 32.99
CA THR A 11 -7.25 15.02 31.87
C THR A 11 -7.05 16.29 31.04
N VAL A 12 -6.88 17.46 31.68
CA VAL A 12 -6.64 18.72 30.95
C VAL A 12 -5.31 18.68 30.22
N LEU A 13 -4.25 18.16 30.85
CA LEU A 13 -2.95 18.00 30.21
C LEU A 13 -3.05 17.08 28.98
N LEU A 14 -3.74 15.95 29.10
CA LEU A 14 -3.96 15.02 27.99
C LEU A 14 -4.74 15.68 26.85
N ILE A 15 -5.78 16.46 27.12
CA ILE A 15 -6.53 17.20 26.09
C ILE A 15 -5.63 18.19 25.36
N ILE A 16 -4.80 18.95 26.09
CA ILE A 16 -3.85 19.90 25.48
C ILE A 16 -2.85 19.15 24.60
N TYR A 17 -2.32 18.02 25.08
CA TYR A 17 -1.41 17.17 24.33
C TYR A 17 -2.08 16.64 23.04
N SER A 18 -3.33 16.17 23.13
CA SER A 18 -4.09 15.71 21.96
C SER A 18 -4.34 16.82 20.93
N ILE A 19 -4.60 18.06 21.37
CA ILE A 19 -4.74 19.20 20.45
C ILE A 19 -3.41 19.53 19.77
N TYR A 20 -2.30 19.42 20.50
CA TYR A 20 -0.96 19.62 19.94
C TYR A 20 -0.63 18.57 18.87
N GLU A 21 -0.88 17.29 19.12
CA GLU A 21 -0.74 16.21 18.12
C GLU A 21 -1.62 16.47 16.88
N LEU A 22 -2.89 16.83 17.08
CA LEU A 22 -3.82 17.11 15.98
C LEU A 22 -3.41 18.34 15.14
N SER A 23 -2.71 19.30 15.75
CA SER A 23 -2.27 20.52 15.05
C SER A 23 -1.31 20.21 13.90
N PHE A 24 -0.43 19.21 14.06
CA PHE A 24 0.49 18.78 13.00
C PHE A 24 -0.25 18.25 11.79
N THR A 25 -1.30 17.44 12.00
CA THR A 25 -2.17 16.94 10.93
C THR A 25 -2.79 18.06 10.11
N TRP A 26 -3.27 19.13 10.75
CA TRP A 26 -3.85 20.27 10.02
C TRP A 26 -2.82 21.05 9.21
N VAL A 27 -1.61 21.19 9.74
CA VAL A 27 -0.52 21.92 9.09
C VAL A 27 0.00 21.15 7.88
N VAL A 28 0.21 19.83 8.03
CA VAL A 28 0.65 18.94 6.94
C VAL A 28 -0.39 18.93 5.82
N ARG A 29 -1.66 18.70 6.13
CA ARG A 29 -2.76 18.77 5.15
C ARG A 29 -2.87 20.13 4.48
N GLY A 30 -2.65 21.20 5.24
CA GLY A 30 -2.64 22.57 4.71
C GLY A 30 -1.51 22.80 3.71
N HIS A 31 -0.32 22.26 3.98
CA HIS A 31 0.82 22.32 3.07
C HIS A 31 0.61 21.49 1.81
N GLU A 32 0.14 20.26 1.97
CA GLU A 32 -0.15 19.35 0.85
C GLU A 32 -1.21 19.93 -0.07
N LYS A 33 -2.32 20.45 0.46
CA LYS A 33 -3.37 21.12 -0.33
C LYS A 33 -2.84 22.29 -1.15
N LYS A 34 -1.86 23.05 -0.64
CA LYS A 34 -1.21 24.13 -1.41
C LYS A 34 -0.38 23.56 -2.56
N MET A 35 0.33 22.45 -2.35
CA MET A 35 1.12 21.79 -3.40
C MET A 35 0.25 21.12 -4.45
N GLU A 36 -0.87 20.52 -4.04
CA GLU A 36 -1.90 19.98 -4.93
C GLU A 36 -2.47 21.07 -5.83
N ALA A 37 -2.86 22.22 -5.26
CA ALA A 37 -3.37 23.34 -6.04
C ALA A 37 -2.34 23.83 -7.08
N LYS A 38 -1.06 23.92 -6.70
CA LYS A 38 0.02 24.27 -7.64
C LYS A 38 0.21 23.22 -8.74
N ALA A 39 0.12 21.93 -8.40
CA ALA A 39 0.23 20.84 -9.36
C ALA A 39 -0.96 20.82 -10.33
N GLN A 40 -2.19 21.00 -9.83
CA GLN A 40 -3.41 21.10 -10.65
C GLN A 40 -3.34 22.30 -11.59
N GLN A 41 -2.92 23.46 -11.09
CA GLN A 41 -2.76 24.66 -11.91
C GLN A 41 -1.70 24.47 -13.01
N PHE A 42 -0.60 23.78 -12.72
CA PHE A 42 0.42 23.48 -13.72
C PHE A 42 -0.14 22.58 -14.83
N VAL A 43 -0.87 21.53 -14.47
CA VAL A 43 -1.47 20.60 -15.44
C VAL A 43 -2.56 21.28 -16.27
N SER A 44 -3.42 22.09 -15.65
CA SER A 44 -4.49 22.78 -16.37
C SER A 44 -3.96 23.82 -17.36
N GLN A 45 -2.83 24.45 -17.08
CA GLN A 45 -2.22 25.44 -17.96
C GLN A 45 -1.37 24.81 -19.08
N ASN A 46 -0.56 23.79 -18.77
CA ASN A 46 0.42 23.24 -19.71
C ASN A 46 -0.09 22.02 -20.48
N TYR A 47 -1.13 21.35 -19.99
CA TYR A 47 -1.65 20.09 -20.54
C TYR A 47 -3.18 20.13 -20.73
N ALA A 48 -3.75 21.33 -20.97
CA ALA A 48 -5.20 21.52 -21.11
C ALA A 48 -5.85 20.57 -22.14
N ASN A 49 -5.18 20.32 -23.26
CA ASN A 49 -5.67 19.50 -24.37
C ASN A 49 -5.21 18.03 -24.33
N ALA A 50 -4.49 17.61 -23.29
CA ALA A 50 -4.02 16.24 -23.15
C ALA A 50 -5.15 15.29 -22.68
N ASP A 51 -4.99 14.00 -22.95
CA ASP A 51 -5.88 12.95 -22.48
C ASP A 51 -5.88 12.83 -20.94
N SER A 52 -6.99 12.33 -20.38
CA SER A 52 -7.21 12.21 -18.94
C SER A 52 -6.13 11.37 -18.25
N ALA A 53 -5.68 10.28 -18.87
CA ALA A 53 -4.62 9.43 -18.32
C ALA A 53 -3.27 10.17 -18.25
N THR A 54 -2.96 10.98 -19.27
CA THR A 54 -1.72 11.78 -19.31
C THR A 54 -1.75 12.90 -18.28
N LYS A 55 -2.90 13.58 -18.11
CA LYS A 55 -3.09 14.61 -17.09
C LYS A 55 -2.89 14.06 -15.68
N GLU A 56 -3.41 12.89 -15.39
CA GLU A 56 -3.26 12.26 -14.08
C GLU A 56 -1.80 11.87 -13.79
N GLN A 57 -1.09 11.31 -14.77
CA GLN A 57 0.33 10.97 -14.63
C GLN A 57 1.18 12.22 -14.37
N VAL A 58 1.02 13.25 -15.20
CA VAL A 58 1.78 14.51 -15.06
C VAL A 58 1.44 15.21 -13.73
N TYR A 59 0.18 15.14 -13.29
CA TYR A 59 -0.24 15.64 -11.97
C TYR A 59 0.50 14.95 -10.84
N LYS A 60 0.50 13.61 -10.79
CA LYS A 60 1.17 12.81 -9.75
C LYS A 60 2.67 13.10 -9.73
N ASP A 61 3.30 13.13 -10.89
CA ASP A 61 4.72 13.42 -11.03
C ASP A 61 5.08 14.83 -10.56
N ARG A 62 4.25 15.83 -10.92
CA ARG A 62 4.45 17.22 -10.50
C ARG A 62 4.26 17.38 -9.00
N LEU A 63 3.21 16.78 -8.43
CA LEU A 63 2.94 16.81 -7.01
C LEU A 63 4.10 16.18 -6.22
N ARG A 64 4.57 15.01 -6.65
CA ARG A 64 5.73 14.34 -6.02
C ARG A 64 6.96 15.24 -5.99
N ARG A 65 7.30 15.88 -7.10
CA ARG A 65 8.45 16.81 -7.16
C ARG A 65 8.27 18.03 -6.25
N LEU A 66 7.07 18.59 -6.17
CA LEU A 66 6.78 19.73 -5.29
C LEU A 66 6.92 19.35 -3.81
N LEU A 67 6.35 18.22 -3.41
CA LEU A 67 6.47 17.71 -2.05
C LEU A 67 7.91 17.38 -1.70
N ASP A 68 8.69 16.82 -2.63
CA ASP A 68 10.10 16.52 -2.44
C ASP A 68 10.93 17.80 -2.25
N SER A 69 10.66 18.84 -3.07
CA SER A 69 11.37 20.12 -2.99
C SER A 69 11.03 20.96 -1.74
N THR A 70 9.93 20.66 -1.05
CA THR A 70 9.46 21.41 0.12
C THR A 70 9.62 20.65 1.44
N LYS A 71 10.37 19.54 1.43
CA LYS A 71 10.66 18.71 2.63
C LYS A 71 11.25 19.48 3.79
N ASP A 72 12.21 20.35 3.48
CA ASP A 72 12.96 21.13 4.48
C ASP A 72 12.27 22.47 4.82
N GLU A 73 11.16 22.78 4.15
CA GLU A 73 10.42 24.01 4.42
C GLU A 73 9.82 23.95 5.83
N THR A 74 10.02 25.00 6.62
CA THR A 74 9.45 25.09 7.96
C THR A 74 7.95 25.38 7.86
N VAL A 75 7.14 24.39 8.21
CA VAL A 75 5.67 24.48 8.15
C VAL A 75 5.02 24.66 9.52
N HIS A 76 5.73 24.28 10.59
CA HIS A 76 5.21 24.34 11.96
C HIS A 76 6.29 24.79 12.96
N PHE A 77 5.86 25.18 14.16
CA PHE A 77 6.75 25.45 15.29
C PHE A 77 6.35 24.52 16.43
N GLY A 78 7.27 23.64 16.81
CA GLY A 78 7.11 22.74 17.94
C GLY A 78 7.71 23.34 19.22
N ILE A 79 7.59 22.60 20.32
CA ILE A 79 8.13 23.00 21.63
C ILE A 79 9.67 23.16 21.59
N THR A 80 10.35 22.43 20.69
CA THR A 80 11.81 22.42 20.55
C THR A 80 12.33 23.28 19.38
N GLY A 81 11.47 24.06 18.73
CA GLY A 81 11.87 24.98 17.65
C GLY A 81 11.12 24.75 16.33
N PRO A 82 11.63 25.30 15.20
CA PRO A 82 11.01 25.14 13.88
C PRO A 82 10.97 23.66 13.46
N VAL A 83 9.84 23.25 12.90
CA VAL A 83 9.57 21.88 12.45
C VAL A 83 9.38 21.93 10.93
N SER A 84 10.23 21.18 10.22
CA SER A 84 10.13 21.02 8.76
C SER A 84 8.91 20.21 8.36
N TYR A 85 8.47 20.35 7.10
CA TYR A 85 7.37 19.54 6.55
C TYR A 85 7.62 18.04 6.72
N GLN A 86 8.84 17.57 6.44
CA GLN A 86 9.18 16.17 6.61
C GLN A 86 9.00 15.70 8.06
N LYS A 87 9.41 16.51 9.03
CA LYS A 87 9.27 16.18 10.44
C LYS A 87 7.81 16.27 10.89
N ALA A 88 7.09 17.33 10.51
CA ALA A 88 5.67 17.48 10.80
C ALA A 88 4.82 16.34 10.22
N LYS A 89 5.21 15.80 9.06
CA LYS A 89 4.57 14.64 8.43
C LYS A 89 4.84 13.32 9.18
N GLY A 90 6.01 13.19 9.83
CA GLY A 90 6.29 12.05 10.70
C GLY A 90 5.49 12.08 12.02
N GLU A 91 5.22 13.29 12.52
CA GLU A 91 4.40 13.55 13.72
C GLU A 91 2.90 13.70 13.38
N GLU A 92 2.52 13.67 12.10
CA GLU A 92 1.11 13.64 11.74
C GLU A 92 0.53 12.35 12.31
N LEU A 93 -0.63 12.45 12.96
CA LEU A 93 -1.43 11.29 13.34
C LEU A 93 -1.49 10.34 12.14
N ASN A 94 -0.81 9.20 12.24
CA ASN A 94 -0.81 8.18 11.21
C ASN A 94 -2.28 7.87 10.89
N LEU A 95 -2.79 8.39 9.77
CA LEU A 95 -4.00 7.85 9.20
C LEU A 95 -3.66 6.38 9.03
N GLY A 96 -4.42 5.52 9.72
CA GLY A 96 -4.13 4.09 9.77
C GLY A 96 -3.76 3.59 8.39
N LEU A 97 -2.83 2.66 8.38
CA LEU A 97 -2.19 2.03 7.22
C LEU A 97 -3.10 1.72 6.01
N ASP A 98 -4.39 1.59 6.28
CA ASP A 98 -5.50 1.47 5.34
C ASP A 98 -5.57 2.60 4.27
N LEU A 99 -5.16 3.84 4.59
CA LEU A 99 -5.28 4.99 3.67
C LEU A 99 -3.95 5.44 3.03
N GLN A 100 -2.81 4.90 3.45
CA GLN A 100 -1.49 5.26 2.89
C GLN A 100 -1.00 4.31 1.79
N GLY A 101 -1.80 3.31 1.39
CA GLY A 101 -1.61 2.53 0.15
C GLY A 101 -0.24 1.86 -0.03
N GLY A 102 0.55 1.74 1.04
CA GLY A 102 1.97 1.44 0.97
C GLY A 102 2.36 0.05 1.50
N ILE A 103 1.66 -0.49 2.50
CA ILE A 103 2.06 -1.78 3.10
C ILE A 103 1.53 -2.99 2.34
N ASN A 104 0.41 -2.88 1.61
CA ASN A 104 -0.09 -4.03 0.87
C ASN A 104 0.57 -4.15 -0.53
N VAL A 105 0.93 -3.03 -1.17
CA VAL A 105 1.47 -3.05 -2.55
C VAL A 105 2.87 -3.68 -2.63
N THR A 106 3.72 -3.55 -1.60
CA THR A 106 5.04 -4.19 -1.61
C THR A 106 4.98 -5.70 -1.39
N LEU A 107 4.18 -6.18 -0.43
CA LEU A 107 4.00 -7.64 -0.21
C LEU A 107 3.28 -8.32 -1.39
N GLU A 108 2.36 -7.63 -2.05
CA GLU A 108 1.61 -8.16 -3.20
C GLU A 108 2.48 -8.32 -4.45
N VAL A 109 3.35 -7.34 -4.73
CA VAL A 109 4.31 -7.45 -5.84
C VAL A 109 5.31 -8.58 -5.58
N GLU A 110 5.70 -8.81 -4.33
CA GLU A 110 6.56 -9.94 -3.94
C GLU A 110 5.84 -11.29 -4.09
N LEU A 111 4.60 -11.42 -3.62
CA LEU A 111 3.82 -12.66 -3.74
C LEU A 111 3.51 -13.04 -5.20
N SER A 112 3.20 -12.05 -6.04
CA SER A 112 3.00 -12.30 -7.47
C SER A 112 4.29 -12.70 -8.20
N GLY A 113 5.43 -12.12 -7.80
CA GLY A 113 6.76 -12.54 -8.24
C GLY A 113 7.14 -13.94 -7.76
N LEU A 114 6.81 -14.27 -6.51
CA LEU A 114 7.02 -15.60 -5.93
C LEU A 114 6.25 -16.67 -6.70
N LEU A 115 4.94 -16.47 -6.95
CA LEU A 115 4.14 -17.41 -7.73
C LEU A 115 4.69 -17.61 -9.14
N ARG A 116 5.17 -16.54 -9.80
CA ARG A 116 5.83 -16.65 -11.11
C ARG A 116 7.12 -17.46 -11.04
N SER A 117 7.94 -17.25 -10.02
CA SER A 117 9.17 -18.00 -9.79
C SER A 117 8.88 -19.49 -9.55
N MET A 118 7.93 -19.79 -8.66
CA MET A 118 7.50 -21.15 -8.34
C MET A 118 6.82 -21.87 -9.52
N ALA A 119 6.22 -21.12 -10.45
CA ALA A 119 5.66 -21.65 -11.69
C ALA A 119 6.68 -21.70 -12.85
N ASN A 120 7.98 -21.56 -12.57
CA ASN A 120 9.05 -21.54 -13.56
C ASN A 120 8.84 -20.48 -14.67
N ASN A 121 8.34 -19.30 -14.32
CA ASN A 121 7.94 -18.24 -15.25
C ASN A 121 6.96 -18.72 -16.34
N SER A 122 5.97 -19.53 -15.93
CA SER A 122 4.94 -20.05 -16.84
C SER A 122 4.29 -18.94 -17.67
N LYS A 123 4.15 -19.22 -18.98
CA LYS A 123 3.46 -18.36 -19.96
C LYS A 123 2.01 -18.79 -20.20
N ASP A 124 1.47 -19.67 -19.36
CA ASP A 124 0.09 -20.11 -19.47
C ASP A 124 -0.87 -18.91 -19.38
N PRO A 125 -1.72 -18.67 -20.40
CA PRO A 125 -2.70 -17.59 -20.39
C PRO A 125 -3.64 -17.65 -19.17
N ASN A 126 -4.02 -18.84 -18.71
CA ASN A 126 -4.90 -19.01 -17.56
C ASN A 126 -4.19 -18.62 -16.26
N PHE A 127 -2.91 -18.97 -16.13
CA PHE A 127 -2.08 -18.57 -15.00
C PHE A 127 -1.89 -17.05 -14.93
N LEU A 128 -1.51 -16.42 -16.05
CA LEU A 128 -1.31 -14.98 -16.11
C LEU A 128 -2.61 -14.21 -15.84
N LYS A 129 -3.73 -14.69 -16.39
CA LYS A 129 -5.06 -14.12 -16.14
C LYS A 129 -5.49 -14.26 -14.68
N ALA A 130 -5.23 -15.41 -14.05
CA ALA A 130 -5.52 -15.64 -12.64
C ALA A 130 -4.69 -14.72 -11.73
N LEU A 131 -3.42 -14.51 -12.06
CA LEU A 131 -2.53 -13.62 -11.30
C LEU A 131 -2.99 -12.16 -11.36
N ASP A 132 -3.37 -11.68 -12.54
CA ASP A 132 -3.89 -10.33 -12.73
C ASP A 132 -5.26 -10.13 -12.02
N ALA A 133 -6.17 -11.10 -12.17
CA ALA A 133 -7.46 -11.08 -11.49
C ALA A 133 -7.32 -11.11 -9.96
N ALA A 134 -6.38 -11.89 -9.43
CA ALA A 134 -6.09 -11.95 -8.00
C ALA A 134 -5.56 -10.60 -7.47
N ASN A 135 -4.64 -9.94 -8.21
CA ASN A 135 -4.16 -8.59 -7.88
C ASN A 135 -5.31 -7.58 -7.81
N GLN A 136 -6.19 -7.57 -8.82
CA GLN A 136 -7.34 -6.64 -8.86
C GLN A 136 -8.33 -6.90 -7.72
N ARG A 137 -8.56 -8.18 -7.39
CA ARG A 137 -9.52 -8.57 -6.34
C ARG A 137 -8.97 -8.34 -4.94
N LYS A 138 -7.66 -8.46 -4.74
CA LYS A 138 -6.99 -8.20 -3.47
C LYS A 138 -7.12 -6.73 -3.04
N ALA A 139 -7.11 -5.79 -3.99
CA ALA A 139 -7.37 -4.37 -3.71
C ALA A 139 -8.74 -4.11 -3.05
N ASN A 140 -9.69 -5.03 -3.22
CA ASN A 140 -11.05 -4.94 -2.69
C ASN A 140 -11.37 -6.05 -1.66
N SER A 141 -10.37 -6.83 -1.23
CA SER A 141 -10.58 -8.01 -0.39
C SER A 141 -9.53 -8.18 0.69
N SER A 142 -9.98 -8.49 1.90
CA SER A 142 -9.11 -8.87 3.03
C SER A 142 -8.59 -10.31 2.92
N ALA A 143 -9.03 -11.10 1.93
CA ALA A 143 -8.62 -12.49 1.76
C ALA A 143 -7.13 -12.61 1.40
N ASP A 144 -6.51 -13.73 1.79
CA ASP A 144 -5.12 -14.06 1.48
C ASP A 144 -4.88 -14.14 -0.05
N PHE A 145 -3.74 -13.62 -0.51
CA PHE A 145 -3.43 -13.52 -1.94
C PHE A 145 -3.34 -14.91 -2.61
N VAL A 146 -2.73 -15.88 -1.94
CA VAL A 146 -2.63 -17.26 -2.44
C VAL A 146 -4.03 -17.86 -2.63
N THR A 147 -4.93 -17.58 -1.68
CA THR A 147 -6.33 -18.01 -1.73
C THR A 147 -7.06 -17.38 -2.92
N LEU A 148 -6.94 -16.07 -3.10
CA LEU A 148 -7.53 -15.35 -4.24
C LEU A 148 -7.00 -15.89 -5.57
N PHE A 149 -5.70 -16.11 -5.70
CA PHE A 149 -5.09 -16.69 -6.89
C PHE A 149 -5.65 -18.08 -7.22
N VAL A 150 -5.76 -18.97 -6.23
CA VAL A 150 -6.32 -20.32 -6.43
C VAL A 150 -7.76 -20.26 -6.93
N GLU A 151 -8.58 -19.38 -6.36
CA GLU A 151 -9.97 -19.21 -6.78
C GLU A 151 -10.07 -18.69 -8.22
N GLU A 152 -9.29 -17.67 -8.57
CA GLU A 152 -9.28 -17.12 -9.93
C GLU A 152 -8.68 -18.09 -10.95
N TYR A 153 -7.68 -18.88 -10.56
CA TYR A 153 -7.12 -19.93 -11.41
C TYR A 153 -8.12 -21.04 -11.68
N LYS A 154 -8.87 -21.50 -10.67
CA LYS A 154 -9.92 -22.51 -10.87
C LYS A 154 -11.03 -21.99 -11.79
N LYS A 155 -11.39 -20.71 -11.70
CA LYS A 155 -12.34 -20.07 -12.63
C LYS A 155 -11.78 -19.98 -14.05
N ALA A 156 -10.52 -19.58 -14.22
CA ALA A 156 -9.90 -19.40 -15.53
C ALA A 156 -9.61 -20.73 -16.25
N SER A 157 -9.28 -21.79 -15.49
CA SER A 157 -8.87 -23.09 -16.02
C SER A 157 -9.97 -24.15 -16.05
N ASN A 158 -11.22 -23.79 -15.75
CA ASN A 158 -12.35 -24.72 -15.58
C ASN A 158 -12.07 -25.84 -14.56
N GLY A 159 -11.39 -25.50 -13.46
CA GLY A 159 -11.08 -26.44 -12.37
C GLY A 159 -9.86 -27.34 -12.63
N ALA A 160 -8.91 -26.91 -13.47
CA ALA A 160 -7.67 -27.66 -13.67
C ALA A 160 -6.84 -27.71 -12.36
N PRO A 161 -6.11 -28.80 -12.11
CA PRO A 161 -5.26 -28.94 -10.93
C PRO A 161 -4.08 -27.96 -10.97
N LEU A 162 -3.64 -27.52 -9.79
CA LEU A 162 -2.51 -26.59 -9.63
C LEU A 162 -1.15 -27.28 -9.74
N ALA A 163 -1.08 -28.56 -9.36
CA ALA A 163 0.17 -29.31 -9.24
C ALA A 163 1.04 -29.34 -10.52
N PRO A 164 0.49 -29.49 -11.73
CA PRO A 164 1.30 -29.45 -12.96
C PRO A 164 2.05 -28.13 -13.16
N LEU A 165 1.46 -27.01 -12.73
CA LEU A 165 2.03 -25.68 -12.90
C LEU A 165 3.26 -25.44 -12.01
N PHE A 166 3.22 -25.93 -10.77
CA PHE A 166 4.25 -25.68 -9.75
C PHE A 166 5.26 -26.83 -9.58
N SER A 167 4.95 -28.03 -10.08
CA SER A 167 5.81 -29.20 -9.93
C SER A 167 7.22 -29.01 -10.52
N ALA A 168 7.34 -28.33 -11.67
CA ALA A 168 8.59 -28.19 -12.40
C ALA A 168 9.68 -27.39 -11.65
N ALA A 169 9.29 -26.36 -10.89
CA ALA A 169 10.21 -25.48 -10.15
C ALA A 169 10.20 -25.73 -8.63
N SER A 170 9.50 -26.76 -8.14
CA SER A 170 9.38 -27.07 -6.71
C SER A 170 10.59 -27.77 -6.08
N ALA A 171 11.71 -27.94 -6.80
CA ALA A 171 12.89 -28.69 -6.35
C ALA A 171 12.56 -30.10 -5.78
N GLY A 172 11.52 -30.75 -6.32
CA GLY A 172 11.06 -32.07 -5.88
C GLY A 172 10.07 -32.07 -4.69
N ARG A 173 9.68 -30.89 -4.18
CA ARG A 173 8.67 -30.76 -3.11
C ARG A 173 7.24 -31.03 -3.60
N LEU A 174 6.97 -30.83 -4.89
CA LEU A 174 5.66 -31.06 -5.51
C LEU A 174 5.76 -32.04 -6.69
N SER A 175 4.83 -33.00 -6.72
CA SER A 175 4.61 -33.92 -7.83
C SER A 175 3.44 -33.43 -8.69
N PRO A 176 3.42 -33.66 -10.02
CA PRO A 176 2.29 -33.28 -10.89
C PRO A 176 0.95 -33.93 -10.52
N LYS A 177 0.96 -34.94 -9.63
CA LYS A 177 -0.22 -35.66 -9.13
C LYS A 177 -0.63 -35.25 -7.71
N ASP A 178 0.06 -34.29 -7.10
CA ASP A 178 -0.27 -33.83 -5.75
C ASP A 178 -1.63 -33.12 -5.71
N GLU A 179 -2.29 -33.20 -4.57
CA GLU A 179 -3.54 -32.48 -4.35
C GLU A 179 -3.31 -30.96 -4.25
N ASP A 180 -4.30 -30.18 -4.69
CA ASP A 180 -4.27 -28.72 -4.60
C ASP A 180 -4.00 -28.23 -3.17
N THR A 181 -4.50 -28.93 -2.15
CA THR A 181 -4.29 -28.61 -0.72
C THR A 181 -2.81 -28.59 -0.36
N LYS A 182 -2.05 -29.59 -0.84
CA LYS A 182 -0.61 -29.70 -0.64
C LYS A 182 0.16 -28.63 -1.43
N VAL A 183 -0.29 -28.32 -2.65
CA VAL A 183 0.30 -27.25 -3.45
C VAL A 183 0.14 -25.90 -2.73
N ILE A 184 -1.04 -25.62 -2.18
CA ILE A 184 -1.33 -24.38 -1.44
C ILE A 184 -0.49 -24.28 -0.18
N SER A 185 -0.31 -25.38 0.57
CA SER A 185 0.52 -25.35 1.78
C SER A 185 1.98 -25.03 1.48
N VAL A 186 2.54 -25.62 0.42
CA VAL A 186 3.93 -25.35 0.00
C VAL A 186 4.11 -23.90 -0.45
N ILE A 187 3.15 -23.36 -1.21
CA ILE A 187 3.18 -21.94 -1.63
C ILE A 187 3.15 -21.02 -0.41
N ARG A 188 2.32 -21.31 0.59
CA ARG A 188 2.24 -20.51 1.82
C ARG A 188 3.50 -20.60 2.68
N GLU A 189 4.10 -21.78 2.75
CA GLU A 189 5.37 -21.97 3.45
C GLU A 189 6.48 -21.12 2.83
N GLU A 190 6.59 -21.15 1.50
CA GLU A 190 7.57 -20.33 0.77
C GLU A 190 7.28 -18.83 0.91
N ALA A 191 6.01 -18.43 0.90
CA ALA A 191 5.59 -17.05 1.10
C ALA A 191 5.90 -16.48 2.50
N ASN A 192 5.96 -17.34 3.53
CA ASN A 192 6.32 -16.94 4.89
C ASN A 192 7.84 -16.98 5.14
N ALA A 193 8.59 -17.67 4.28
CA ALA A 193 10.04 -17.83 4.38
C ALA A 193 10.83 -16.75 3.62
N ALA A 194 10.17 -16.08 2.65
CA ALA A 194 10.66 -14.89 1.96
C ALA A 194 10.48 -13.63 2.81
#